data_AF-A0A3B9PT59-F1
#
_entry.id   AF-A0A3B9PT59-F1
#
_cell.length_a   1.000
_cell.length_b   1.000
_cell.length_c   1.000
_cell.angle_alpha   90.00
_cell.angle_beta   90.00
_cell.angle_gamma   90.00
#
_symmetry.space_group_name_H-M   'P 1'
#
loop_
_entity.id
_entity.type
_entity.pdbx_description
1 polymer ?
#
loop_
_entity_poly.entity_id
_entity_poly.type
_entity_poly.pdbx_seq_one_letter_code
_entity_poly.pdbx_strand_id
1 'polypeptide(L)'
;EKYCEKLGVPYPEDAKGWTLEGQRNPYYCAMVETLDYYVGRLLEYLEETDDPRWSGHKLIENTYIIFSSDNGGMEGHHNVVFTDNFPLDKGKIHIREGGIRVPFIISGPRAKSGVVSEVVVNGLDFYPTILGWTGTANSAKQILDGSDLGPLLNKDPHDAGMIMDPATQKPRASMFWHFPNGYCQQSAHLKNGYKLIYNHVYERQRVELYQLYDDSGKRMDWEEVRDLSKEQPGLAREMKDELLGFLKDLDAGMTYYNPTCTRVKMPGAGKVISVIDQQLINRRVRLRYQNNGAELVRARIIYSMNGTEKDSEWFPLDAKIIPAQGDKPARVEAKLPPKASHYLYNLVDENNFMVTYPKLNRQDFGGSALRVLK
;
A
#
# COMPACT_ATOMS: atom_id res chain seq x y z
N GLU A 1 24.14 22.92 14.81
CA GLU A 1 24.39 24.37 14.78
C GLU A 1 23.95 25.00 13.47
N LYS A 2 24.55 24.67 12.31
CA LYS A 2 24.17 25.17 10.96
C LYS A 2 22.65 25.36 10.74
N TYR A 3 21.86 24.30 10.93
CA TYR A 3 20.42 24.38 10.70
C TYR A 3 19.65 25.11 11.79
N CYS A 4 20.17 25.16 13.02
CA CYS A 4 19.58 25.95 14.09
C CYS A 4 19.68 27.44 13.75
N GLU A 5 20.85 27.88 13.29
CA GLU A 5 21.09 29.24 12.80
C GLU A 5 20.23 29.57 11.57
N LYS A 6 20.22 28.68 10.56
CA LYS A 6 19.44 28.86 9.32
C LYS A 6 17.94 28.99 9.59
N LEU A 7 17.40 28.23 10.55
CA LEU A 7 15.97 28.22 10.87
C LEU A 7 15.59 29.25 11.95
N GLY A 8 16.56 29.90 12.58
CA GLY A 8 16.35 30.84 13.68
C GLY A 8 15.78 30.16 14.94
N VAL A 9 16.27 28.95 15.25
CA VAL A 9 15.80 28.13 16.38
C VAL A 9 16.95 27.85 17.35
N PRO A 10 16.69 27.71 18.66
CA PRO A 10 17.74 27.40 19.62
C PRO A 10 18.38 26.05 19.31
N TYR A 11 19.64 25.89 19.71
CA TYR A 11 20.28 24.58 19.67
C TYR A 11 19.51 23.63 20.60
N PRO A 12 19.08 22.46 20.13
CA PRO A 12 18.30 21.53 20.94
C PRO A 12 19.15 20.95 22.10
N GLU A 13 18.71 21.19 23.33
CA GLU A 13 19.31 20.60 24.55
C GLU A 13 18.75 19.20 24.85
N ASP A 14 17.54 18.88 24.35
CA ASP A 14 16.92 17.55 24.41
C ASP A 14 16.83 16.94 23.00
N ALA A 15 17.49 15.80 22.81
CA ALA A 15 17.47 15.05 21.55
C ALA A 15 16.15 14.29 21.32
N LYS A 16 15.24 14.23 22.30
CA LYS A 16 14.03 13.39 22.25
C LYS A 16 12.81 14.07 21.63
N GLY A 17 12.87 15.36 21.29
CA GLY A 17 11.70 16.02 20.73
C GLY A 17 11.98 17.32 20.01
N TRP A 18 11.18 17.55 18.97
CA TRP A 18 11.13 18.81 18.25
C TRP A 18 9.67 19.11 17.91
N THR A 19 9.14 20.25 18.33
CA THR A 19 7.69 20.52 18.28
C THR A 19 7.29 21.61 17.29
N LEU A 20 8.26 22.29 16.68
CA LEU A 20 7.95 23.32 15.70
C LEU A 20 7.41 22.68 14.42
N GLU A 21 6.28 23.18 13.97
CA GLU A 21 5.60 22.73 12.76
C GLU A 21 6.42 23.02 11.49
N GLY A 22 6.12 22.23 10.46
CA GLY A 22 6.70 22.34 9.14
C GLY A 22 8.14 21.81 9.04
N GLN A 23 8.85 22.23 7.99
CA GLN A 23 10.27 21.91 7.77
C GLN A 23 11.22 22.69 8.70
N ARG A 24 10.92 22.74 10.00
CA ARG A 24 11.67 23.50 11.00
C ARG A 24 12.47 22.63 11.96
N ASN A 25 12.63 21.33 11.66
CA ASN A 25 13.41 20.41 12.48
C ASN A 25 14.88 20.39 12.02
N PRO A 26 15.83 20.95 12.80
CA PRO A 26 17.23 21.04 12.40
C PRO A 26 17.91 19.66 12.31
N TYR A 27 17.43 18.66 13.05
CA TYR A 27 17.92 17.28 12.94
C TYR A 27 17.51 16.67 11.60
N TYR A 28 16.27 16.87 11.19
CA TYR A 28 15.78 16.37 9.90
C TYR A 28 16.54 17.03 8.74
N CYS A 29 16.75 18.35 8.79
CA CYS A 29 17.56 19.05 7.80
C CYS A 29 19.00 18.51 7.72
N ALA A 30 19.64 18.25 8.87
CA ALA A 30 20.98 17.67 8.92
C ALA A 30 21.02 16.25 8.31
N MET A 31 19.98 15.45 8.55
CA MET A 31 19.84 14.11 7.96
C MET A 31 19.72 14.17 6.44
N VAL A 32 18.89 15.08 5.90
CA VAL A 32 18.73 15.27 4.45
C VAL A 32 20.01 15.78 3.80
N GLU A 33 20.71 16.74 4.42
CA GLU A 33 22.02 17.19 3.88
C GLU A 33 23.06 16.07 3.92
N THR A 34 23.05 15.24 4.96
CA THR A 34 23.98 14.10 5.04
C THR A 34 23.73 13.11 3.90
N LEU A 35 22.46 12.85 3.57
CA LEU A 35 22.08 12.04 2.41
C LEU A 35 22.60 12.68 1.12
N ASP A 36 22.34 13.97 0.91
CA ASP A 36 22.81 14.72 -0.27
C ASP A 36 24.33 14.65 -0.44
N TYR A 37 25.08 14.85 0.65
CA TYR A 37 26.54 14.72 0.66
C TYR A 37 27.01 13.34 0.19
N TYR A 38 26.42 12.26 0.72
CA TYR A 38 26.81 10.90 0.32
C TYR A 38 26.36 10.54 -1.10
N VAL A 39 25.25 11.09 -1.59
CA VAL A 39 24.87 10.98 -3.00
C VAL A 39 25.91 11.69 -3.87
N GLY A 40 26.34 12.90 -3.50
CA GLY A 40 27.41 13.61 -4.18
C GLY A 40 28.71 12.79 -4.29
N ARG A 41 29.11 12.13 -3.20
CA ARG A 41 30.29 11.23 -3.20
C ARG A 41 30.14 10.02 -4.13
N LEU A 42 28.93 9.47 -4.23
CA LEU A 42 28.65 8.39 -5.18
C LEU A 42 28.77 8.88 -6.62
N LEU A 43 28.23 10.07 -6.92
CA LEU A 43 28.31 10.68 -8.24
C LEU A 43 29.77 10.96 -8.65
N GLU A 44 30.54 11.60 -7.76
CA GLU A 44 31.97 11.87 -7.96
C GLU A 44 32.74 10.57 -8.27
N TYR A 45 32.48 9.50 -7.50
CA TYR A 45 33.08 8.19 -7.79
C TYR A 45 32.74 7.66 -9.19
N LEU A 46 31.48 7.77 -9.63
CA LEU A 46 31.06 7.32 -10.96
C LEU A 46 31.68 8.18 -12.08
N GLU A 47 31.85 9.48 -11.84
CA GLU A 47 32.46 10.44 -12.78
C GLU A 47 33.97 10.23 -12.94
N GLU A 48 34.67 9.89 -11.86
CA GLU A 48 36.13 9.74 -11.87
C GLU A 48 36.61 8.33 -12.23
N THR A 49 35.77 7.31 -12.04
CA THR A 49 36.15 5.91 -12.25
C THR A 49 35.98 5.46 -13.69
N ASP A 50 37.03 4.89 -14.30
CA ASP A 50 36.97 4.28 -15.63
C ASP A 50 36.07 3.04 -15.63
N ASP A 51 35.25 2.85 -16.66
CA ASP A 51 34.43 1.65 -16.82
C ASP A 51 35.30 0.49 -17.35
N PRO A 52 35.54 -0.57 -16.56
CA PRO A 52 36.37 -1.71 -16.99
C PRO A 52 35.73 -2.51 -18.13
N ARG A 53 34.45 -2.28 -18.43
CA ARG A 53 33.69 -2.93 -19.51
C ARG A 53 33.68 -2.08 -20.78
N TRP A 54 34.05 -0.79 -20.69
CA TRP A 54 33.99 0.16 -21.80
C TRP A 54 35.23 1.07 -21.80
N SER A 55 36.31 0.56 -22.41
CA SER A 55 37.60 1.24 -22.43
C SER A 55 37.51 2.66 -23.01
N GLY A 56 38.07 3.63 -22.29
CA GLY A 56 38.06 5.05 -22.67
C GLY A 56 36.90 5.86 -22.10
N HIS A 57 35.97 5.23 -21.37
CA HIS A 57 34.79 5.89 -20.80
C HIS A 57 34.75 5.77 -19.28
N LYS A 58 34.04 6.70 -18.64
CA LYS A 58 33.76 6.71 -17.21
C LYS A 58 32.49 5.92 -16.89
N LEU A 59 32.39 5.39 -15.67
CA LEU A 59 31.21 4.64 -15.22
C LEU A 59 29.91 5.45 -15.38
N ILE A 60 29.94 6.75 -15.08
CA ILE A 60 28.77 7.63 -15.18
C ILE A 60 28.12 7.64 -16.57
N GLU A 61 28.92 7.51 -17.64
CA GLU A 61 28.45 7.57 -19.04
C GLU A 61 27.56 6.40 -19.44
N ASN A 62 27.56 5.32 -18.66
CA ASN A 62 26.74 4.13 -18.88
C ASN A 62 25.92 3.74 -17.64
N THR A 63 25.68 4.69 -16.72
CA THR A 63 24.94 4.45 -15.49
C THR A 63 23.63 5.22 -15.49
N TYR A 64 22.52 4.52 -15.28
CA TYR A 64 21.25 5.14 -14.92
C TYR A 64 21.17 5.33 -13.41
N ILE A 65 20.79 6.52 -12.99
CA ILE A 65 20.59 6.91 -11.60
C ILE A 65 19.11 7.25 -11.43
N ILE A 66 18.44 6.50 -10.57
CA ILE A 66 17.05 6.75 -10.16
C ILE A 66 17.09 7.19 -8.70
N PHE A 67 16.73 8.44 -8.43
CA PHE A 67 16.54 8.95 -7.07
C PHE A 67 15.05 9.08 -6.79
N SER A 68 14.57 8.43 -5.73
CA SER A 68 13.17 8.50 -5.30
C SER A 68 13.00 8.16 -3.82
N SER A 69 11.74 8.13 -3.36
CA SER A 69 11.34 7.69 -2.01
C SER A 69 10.31 6.57 -2.12
N ASP A 70 10.19 5.73 -1.09
CA ASP A 70 9.21 4.63 -1.05
C ASP A 70 7.78 5.11 -0.75
N ASN A 71 7.66 6.21 -0.01
CA ASN A 71 6.43 6.89 0.35
C ASN A 71 6.72 8.36 0.66
N GLY A 72 5.66 9.16 0.84
CA GLY A 72 5.77 10.53 1.31
C GLY A 72 6.33 10.66 2.73
N GLY A 73 6.69 11.88 3.13
CA GLY A 73 7.36 12.16 4.39
C GLY A 73 6.49 11.86 5.60
N MET A 74 7.08 11.32 6.67
CA MET A 74 6.40 11.15 7.95
C MET A 74 6.36 12.49 8.68
N GLU A 75 5.19 13.10 8.82
CA GLU A 75 5.08 14.45 9.40
C GLU A 75 5.52 14.50 10.87
N GLY A 76 5.22 13.46 11.64
CA GLY A 76 5.55 13.40 13.06
C GLY A 76 4.85 12.25 13.79
N HIS A 77 5.10 12.15 15.09
CA HIS A 77 4.36 11.30 16.02
C HIS A 77 4.17 12.01 17.36
N HIS A 78 3.67 11.30 18.40
CA HIS A 78 3.47 11.85 19.73
C HIS A 78 4.65 12.74 20.17
N ASN A 79 4.36 14.04 20.36
CA ASN A 79 5.28 15.09 20.82
C ASN A 79 6.49 15.39 19.91
N VAL A 80 6.51 14.96 18.64
CA VAL A 80 7.60 15.23 17.70
C VAL A 80 7.09 15.50 16.29
N VAL A 81 7.56 16.59 15.68
CA VAL A 81 7.39 16.96 14.27
C VAL A 81 8.72 16.73 13.56
N PHE A 82 8.71 15.98 12.44
CA PHE A 82 9.89 15.67 11.65
C PHE A 82 10.01 16.56 10.41
N THR A 83 8.96 16.60 9.61
CA THR A 83 8.89 17.34 8.34
C THR A 83 7.43 17.70 8.04
N ASP A 84 7.21 18.42 6.96
CA ASP A 84 5.91 18.48 6.29
C ASP A 84 6.02 17.96 4.85
N ASN A 85 4.87 17.81 4.19
CA ASN A 85 4.77 17.56 2.75
C ASN A 85 4.07 18.74 2.04
N PHE A 86 4.09 19.94 2.62
CA PHE A 86 3.32 21.08 2.10
C PHE A 86 3.67 21.34 0.63
N PRO A 87 2.68 21.57 -0.26
CA PRO A 87 1.26 21.79 0.04
C PRO A 87 0.40 20.52 0.10
N LEU A 88 0.98 19.35 -0.09
CA LEU A 88 0.25 18.08 -0.18
C LEU A 88 -0.42 17.71 1.15
N ASP A 89 -1.60 17.08 1.09
CA ASP A 89 -2.31 16.65 2.31
C ASP A 89 -1.68 15.37 2.88
N LYS A 90 -1.39 15.42 4.18
CA LYS A 90 -0.80 14.34 5.00
C LYS A 90 0.60 13.90 4.56
N GLY A 91 0.97 12.69 4.99
CA GLY A 91 2.28 12.10 4.84
C GLY A 91 2.23 10.58 4.78
N LYS A 92 3.36 9.95 5.07
CA LYS A 92 3.50 8.49 5.26
C LYS A 92 2.28 7.90 5.96
N ILE A 93 1.88 6.67 5.60
CA ILE A 93 0.68 5.92 6.05
C ILE A 93 -0.68 6.40 5.52
N HIS A 94 -0.74 7.52 4.80
CA HIS A 94 -1.97 8.03 4.17
C HIS A 94 -1.98 7.78 2.67
N ILE A 95 -3.18 7.60 2.09
CA ILE A 95 -3.39 7.45 0.63
C ILE A 95 -3.46 8.81 -0.09
N ARG A 96 -3.43 9.89 0.69
CA ARG A 96 -3.47 11.28 0.24
C ARG A 96 -2.18 11.65 -0.47
N GLU A 97 -2.19 12.73 -1.26
CA GLU A 97 -1.05 13.10 -2.11
C GLU A 97 0.26 13.19 -1.32
N GLY A 98 0.24 13.70 -0.10
CA GLY A 98 1.43 13.81 0.73
C GLY A 98 1.98 12.46 1.22
N GLY A 99 1.21 11.38 1.13
CA GLY A 99 1.64 10.03 1.48
C GLY A 99 2.10 9.18 0.31
N ILE A 100 1.65 9.47 -0.92
CA ILE A 100 1.93 8.65 -2.12
C ILE A 100 2.79 9.36 -3.17
N ARG A 101 2.81 10.69 -3.19
CA ARG A 101 3.66 11.46 -4.09
C ARG A 101 5.06 11.58 -3.50
N VAL A 102 6.08 11.30 -4.31
CA VAL A 102 7.48 11.22 -3.89
C VAL A 102 8.37 12.00 -4.86
N PRO A 103 9.53 12.50 -4.42
CA PRO A 103 10.54 13.02 -5.34
C PRO A 103 10.94 11.93 -6.34
N PHE A 104 11.22 12.33 -7.58
CA PHE A 104 11.65 11.40 -8.62
C PHE A 104 12.58 12.11 -9.61
N ILE A 105 13.79 11.59 -9.73
CA ILE A 105 14.80 12.05 -10.70
C ILE A 105 15.36 10.82 -11.41
N ILE A 106 15.41 10.88 -12.74
CA ILE A 106 16.18 9.94 -13.55
C ILE A 106 17.27 10.70 -14.30
N SER A 107 18.51 10.26 -14.14
CA SER A 107 19.66 10.67 -14.95
C SER A 107 20.31 9.45 -15.60
N GLY A 108 20.93 9.62 -16.76
CA GLY A 108 21.64 8.54 -17.44
C GLY A 108 21.74 8.73 -18.95
N PRO A 109 22.28 7.74 -19.68
CA PRO A 109 22.77 7.89 -21.05
C PRO A 109 21.74 8.34 -22.09
N ARG A 110 20.45 8.13 -21.81
CA ARG A 110 19.35 8.49 -22.74
C ARG A 110 18.31 9.42 -22.14
N ALA A 111 18.52 9.89 -20.91
CA ALA A 111 17.65 10.88 -20.28
C ALA A 111 18.11 12.28 -20.70
N LYS A 112 17.19 13.12 -21.19
CA LYS A 112 17.50 14.51 -21.52
C LYS A 112 17.75 15.30 -20.24
N SER A 113 18.86 16.05 -20.18
CA SER A 113 19.20 16.91 -19.04
C SER A 113 18.29 18.15 -18.98
N GLY A 114 18.04 18.64 -17.76
CA GLY A 114 17.30 19.90 -17.55
C GLY A 114 15.79 19.83 -17.87
N VAL A 115 15.24 18.62 -18.00
CA VAL A 115 13.82 18.40 -18.26
C VAL A 115 13.06 18.26 -16.94
N VAL A 116 11.90 18.92 -16.85
CA VAL A 116 10.89 18.69 -15.82
C VAL A 116 9.64 18.15 -16.51
N SER A 117 9.12 17.02 -16.05
CA SER A 117 7.92 16.39 -16.60
C SER A 117 6.82 16.29 -15.55
N GLU A 118 5.59 16.59 -15.96
CA GLU A 118 4.37 16.42 -15.17
C GLU A 118 3.66 15.09 -15.49
N VAL A 119 4.25 14.24 -16.35
CA VAL A 119 3.69 12.92 -16.69
C VAL A 119 3.69 12.03 -15.44
N VAL A 120 2.52 11.48 -15.11
CA VAL A 120 2.36 10.69 -13.90
C VAL A 120 2.93 9.28 -14.07
N VAL A 121 3.96 8.98 -13.28
CA VAL A 121 4.63 7.68 -13.21
C VAL A 121 4.42 7.01 -11.84
N ASN A 122 4.75 5.73 -11.76
CA ASN A 122 4.62 4.90 -10.57
C ASN A 122 5.93 4.16 -10.28
N GLY A 123 6.24 3.86 -9.01
CA GLY A 123 7.39 3.01 -8.68
C GLY A 123 7.35 1.62 -9.30
N LEU A 124 6.16 1.11 -9.63
CA LEU A 124 5.98 -0.14 -10.39
C LEU A 124 6.59 -0.08 -11.80
N ASP A 125 6.74 1.12 -12.37
CA ASP A 125 7.31 1.35 -13.70
C ASP A 125 8.83 1.05 -13.74
N PHE A 126 9.50 1.03 -12.58
CA PHE A 126 10.95 0.81 -12.53
C PHE A 126 11.34 -0.59 -13.02
N TYR A 127 10.57 -1.62 -12.64
CA TYR A 127 10.88 -2.99 -13.00
C TYR A 127 10.91 -3.22 -14.53
N PRO A 128 9.83 -2.94 -15.28
CA PRO A 128 9.84 -3.08 -16.74
C PRO A 128 10.84 -2.13 -17.42
N THR A 129 11.06 -0.93 -16.86
CA THR A 129 12.08 0.00 -17.38
C THR A 129 13.49 -0.57 -17.31
N ILE A 130 13.86 -1.16 -16.16
CA ILE A 130 15.17 -1.79 -15.96
C ILE A 130 15.33 -3.03 -16.85
N LEU A 131 14.26 -3.82 -17.03
CA LEU A 131 14.26 -4.92 -18.01
C LEU A 131 14.55 -4.40 -19.42
N GLY A 132 13.87 -3.32 -19.84
CA GLY A 132 14.08 -2.66 -21.13
C GLY A 132 15.51 -2.16 -21.32
N TRP A 133 16.10 -1.49 -20.32
CA TRP A 133 17.47 -0.99 -20.40
C TRP A 133 18.53 -2.09 -20.44
N THR A 134 18.32 -3.18 -19.71
CA THR A 134 19.26 -4.31 -19.67
C THR A 134 19.06 -5.32 -20.80
N GLY A 135 17.97 -5.20 -21.58
CA GLY A 135 17.57 -6.20 -22.57
C GLY A 135 17.16 -7.54 -21.94
N THR A 136 16.81 -7.55 -20.65
CA THR A 136 16.44 -8.76 -19.91
C THR A 136 14.99 -9.13 -20.17
N ALA A 137 14.72 -10.39 -20.51
CA ALA A 137 13.36 -10.87 -20.67
C ALA A 137 12.65 -11.08 -19.32
N ASN A 138 11.34 -10.80 -19.24
CA ASN A 138 10.47 -11.19 -18.12
C ASN A 138 10.25 -12.73 -18.13
N SER A 139 11.29 -13.46 -17.73
CA SER A 139 11.35 -14.93 -17.81
C SER A 139 10.38 -15.65 -16.87
N ALA A 140 10.03 -15.00 -15.75
CA ALA A 140 9.05 -15.48 -14.80
C ALA A 140 7.59 -15.32 -15.29
N LYS A 141 7.38 -14.70 -16.47
CA LYS A 141 6.06 -14.40 -17.04
C LYS A 141 5.14 -13.71 -16.04
N GLN A 142 5.71 -12.80 -15.24
CA GLN A 142 4.93 -12.00 -14.31
C GLN A 142 3.96 -11.13 -15.08
N ILE A 143 2.74 -10.99 -14.57
CA ILE A 143 1.81 -9.94 -15.01
C ILE A 143 2.38 -8.64 -14.47
N LEU A 144 2.73 -7.71 -15.35
CA LEU A 144 3.33 -6.43 -14.98
C LEU A 144 2.23 -5.37 -14.95
N ASP A 145 2.18 -4.60 -13.87
CA ASP A 145 1.29 -3.44 -13.73
C ASP A 145 1.98 -2.12 -14.13
N GLY A 146 3.32 -2.10 -14.17
CA GLY A 146 4.12 -0.94 -14.53
C GLY A 146 4.39 -0.80 -16.03
N SER A 147 4.61 0.42 -16.49
CA SER A 147 5.04 0.75 -17.85
C SER A 147 6.57 0.84 -17.94
N ASP A 148 7.14 0.44 -19.08
CA ASP A 148 8.52 0.83 -19.42
C ASP A 148 8.56 2.36 -19.70
N LEU A 149 9.40 3.08 -18.97
CA LEU A 149 9.61 4.53 -19.10
C LEU A 149 10.63 4.88 -20.20
N GLY A 150 11.34 3.90 -20.76
CA GLY A 150 12.32 4.10 -21.82
C GLY A 150 11.79 4.92 -23.01
N PRO A 151 10.60 4.62 -23.57
CA PRO A 151 10.00 5.44 -24.62
C PRO A 151 9.76 6.89 -24.21
N LEU A 152 9.23 7.13 -23.01
CA LEU A 152 9.00 8.47 -22.46
C LEU A 152 10.32 9.25 -22.38
N LEU A 153 11.35 8.65 -21.77
CA LEU A 153 12.64 9.30 -21.56
C LEU A 153 13.38 9.59 -22.87
N ASN A 154 13.33 8.68 -23.84
CA ASN A 154 14.12 8.78 -25.07
C ASN A 154 13.46 9.64 -26.15
N LYS A 155 12.12 9.74 -26.16
CA LYS A 155 11.38 10.43 -27.22
C LYS A 155 10.90 11.80 -26.76
N ASP A 156 9.83 11.81 -25.98
CA ASP A 156 9.21 13.01 -25.45
C ASP A 156 8.83 12.81 -23.98
N PRO A 157 9.58 13.41 -23.04
CA PRO A 157 9.31 13.28 -21.62
C PRO A 157 8.00 13.97 -21.19
N HIS A 158 7.35 14.74 -22.06
CA HIS A 158 6.06 15.39 -21.78
C HIS A 158 4.85 14.62 -22.33
N ASP A 159 5.06 13.56 -23.12
CA ASP A 159 3.98 12.79 -23.73
C ASP A 159 3.48 11.69 -22.79
N ALA A 160 2.40 11.98 -22.06
CA ALA A 160 1.74 10.99 -21.20
C ALA A 160 1.24 9.76 -21.98
N GLY A 161 1.04 9.88 -23.30
CA GLY A 161 0.70 8.79 -24.20
C GLY A 161 1.78 7.71 -24.31
N MET A 162 3.01 7.98 -23.85
CA MET A 162 4.11 7.01 -23.80
C MET A 162 4.07 6.10 -22.57
N ILE A 163 3.25 6.42 -21.57
CA ILE A 163 3.03 5.55 -20.42
C ILE A 163 1.94 4.56 -20.77
N MET A 164 2.30 3.30 -20.96
CA MET A 164 1.41 2.27 -21.47
C MET A 164 0.95 1.34 -20.35
N ASP A 165 -0.34 1.03 -20.33
CA ASP A 165 -0.88 -0.06 -19.53
C ASP A 165 -0.47 -1.41 -20.18
N PRO A 166 0.27 -2.29 -19.49
CA PRO A 166 0.76 -3.52 -20.09
C PRO A 166 -0.35 -4.51 -20.49
N ALA A 167 -1.49 -4.48 -19.81
CA ALA A 167 -2.61 -5.38 -20.08
C ALA A 167 -3.40 -4.96 -21.32
N THR A 168 -3.58 -3.65 -21.52
CA THR A 168 -4.41 -3.11 -22.61
C THR A 168 -3.61 -2.60 -23.81
N GLN A 169 -2.31 -2.36 -23.64
CA GLN A 169 -1.42 -1.75 -24.63
C GLN A 169 -1.93 -0.38 -25.12
N LYS A 170 -2.58 0.37 -24.22
CA LYS A 170 -3.06 1.74 -24.44
C LYS A 170 -2.39 2.69 -23.42
N PRO A 171 -2.40 4.01 -23.67
CA PRO A 171 -2.01 4.97 -22.65
C PRO A 171 -2.69 4.68 -21.32
N ARG A 172 -1.90 4.63 -20.24
CA ARG A 172 -2.38 4.31 -18.89
C ARG A 172 -3.30 5.42 -18.41
N ALA A 173 -4.58 5.12 -18.37
CA ALA A 173 -5.59 6.04 -17.85
C ALA A 173 -5.72 5.95 -16.33
N SER A 174 -5.44 4.79 -15.74
CA SER A 174 -5.75 4.48 -14.34
C SER A 174 -4.54 4.03 -13.52
N MET A 175 -4.55 4.38 -12.24
CA MET A 175 -3.68 3.81 -11.21
C MET A 175 -4.46 3.57 -9.92
N PHE A 176 -4.07 2.54 -9.19
CA PHE A 176 -4.79 2.09 -8.00
C PHE A 176 -3.84 1.93 -6.82
N TRP A 177 -4.34 2.26 -5.63
CA TRP A 177 -3.66 2.00 -4.37
C TRP A 177 -4.62 1.34 -3.38
N HIS A 178 -4.11 0.38 -2.61
CA HIS A 178 -4.88 -0.33 -1.61
C HIS A 178 -4.10 -0.44 -0.30
N PHE A 179 -4.58 0.25 0.74
CA PHE A 179 -3.97 0.21 2.06
C PHE A 179 -5.03 -0.14 3.13
N PRO A 180 -5.43 -1.43 3.23
CA PRO A 180 -6.47 -1.93 4.14
C PRO A 180 -5.96 -2.08 5.59
N ASN A 181 -5.03 -1.21 6.01
CA ASN A 181 -4.26 -1.40 7.23
C ASN A 181 -4.37 -0.21 8.18
N GLY A 182 -4.11 -0.49 9.47
CA GLY A 182 -3.96 0.52 10.51
C GLY A 182 -5.22 1.38 10.71
N TYR A 183 -5.01 2.67 10.95
CA TYR A 183 -6.08 3.64 11.18
C TYR A 183 -6.64 4.26 9.89
N CYS A 184 -5.86 4.26 8.81
CA CYS A 184 -6.26 4.90 7.55
C CYS A 184 -7.27 4.04 6.79
N GLN A 185 -6.94 2.77 6.52
CA GLN A 185 -7.82 1.80 5.84
C GLN A 185 -8.52 2.40 4.62
N GLN A 186 -7.74 2.78 3.60
CA GLN A 186 -8.26 3.45 2.41
C GLN A 186 -7.76 2.77 1.13
N SER A 187 -8.46 3.05 0.05
CA SER A 187 -8.02 2.73 -1.31
C SER A 187 -8.21 3.94 -2.19
N ALA A 188 -7.41 4.07 -3.24
CA ALA A 188 -7.50 5.19 -4.16
C ALA A 188 -7.46 4.74 -5.62
N HIS A 189 -8.11 5.52 -6.46
CA HIS A 189 -8.10 5.35 -7.91
C HIS A 189 -7.85 6.71 -8.56
N LEU A 190 -6.72 6.86 -9.24
CA LEU A 190 -6.44 8.01 -10.11
C LEU A 190 -6.85 7.63 -11.53
N LYS A 191 -7.73 8.41 -12.16
CA LYS A 191 -8.19 8.23 -13.55
C LYS A 191 -8.35 9.58 -14.23
N ASN A 192 -7.71 9.79 -15.38
CA ASN A 192 -7.87 11.00 -16.20
C ASN A 192 -7.81 12.31 -15.39
N GLY A 193 -6.83 12.44 -14.50
CA GLY A 193 -6.67 13.62 -13.64
C GLY A 193 -7.53 13.67 -12.37
N TYR A 194 -8.51 12.76 -12.21
CA TYR A 194 -9.35 12.65 -11.02
C TYR A 194 -8.87 11.57 -10.07
N LYS A 195 -8.84 11.85 -8.77
CA LYS A 195 -8.53 10.88 -7.71
C LYS A 195 -9.75 10.63 -6.85
N LEU A 196 -10.18 9.38 -6.82
CA LEU A 196 -11.19 8.89 -5.88
C LEU A 196 -10.49 8.27 -4.67
N ILE A 197 -10.94 8.61 -3.46
CA ILE A 197 -10.57 7.91 -2.23
C ILE A 197 -11.79 7.17 -1.71
N TYR A 198 -11.63 5.85 -1.47
CA TYR A 198 -12.61 5.01 -0.81
C TYR A 198 -12.16 4.66 0.60
N ASN A 199 -12.96 5.06 1.58
CA ASN A 199 -12.68 4.83 3.00
C ASN A 199 -13.31 3.51 3.45
N HIS A 200 -12.53 2.59 4.00
CA HIS A 200 -13.09 1.33 4.50
C HIS A 200 -13.65 1.47 5.93
N VAL A 201 -13.27 2.51 6.67
CA VAL A 201 -13.74 2.76 8.03
C VAL A 201 -15.20 3.22 8.02
N TYR A 202 -16.08 2.45 8.68
CA TYR A 202 -17.53 2.65 8.71
C TYR A 202 -18.00 4.07 9.07
N GLU A 203 -17.35 4.71 10.04
CA GLU A 203 -17.78 6.03 10.57
C GLU A 203 -17.35 7.21 9.70
N ARG A 204 -16.50 6.97 8.70
CA ARG A 204 -15.94 8.03 7.87
C ARG A 204 -16.75 8.21 6.60
N GLN A 205 -16.59 9.38 5.99
CA GLN A 205 -17.09 9.62 4.64
C GLN A 205 -16.55 8.52 3.71
N ARG A 206 -17.47 7.84 3.03
CA ARG A 206 -17.15 6.62 2.29
C ARG A 206 -16.38 6.89 1.01
N VAL A 207 -16.72 7.97 0.32
CA VAL A 207 -16.19 8.35 -0.99
C VAL A 207 -15.84 9.82 -0.98
N GLU A 208 -14.64 10.14 -1.42
CA GLU A 208 -14.14 11.49 -1.70
C GLU A 208 -13.65 11.51 -3.16
N LEU A 209 -13.79 12.63 -3.86
CA LEU A 209 -13.36 12.77 -5.26
C LEU A 209 -12.67 14.13 -5.46
N TYR A 210 -11.45 14.12 -5.99
CA TYR A 210 -10.65 15.32 -6.22
C TYR A 210 -10.17 15.39 -7.66
N GLN A 211 -10.08 16.60 -8.23
CA GLN A 211 -9.46 16.81 -9.53
C GLN A 211 -8.02 17.29 -9.34
N LEU A 212 -7.07 16.37 -9.45
CA LEU A 212 -5.64 16.69 -9.27
C LEU A 212 -5.04 17.37 -10.51
N TYR A 213 -5.57 17.06 -11.69
CA TYR A 213 -5.11 17.59 -12.96
C TYR A 213 -6.27 17.91 -13.91
N ASP A 214 -6.06 18.85 -14.84
CA ASP A 214 -6.94 19.06 -15.99
C ASP A 214 -6.60 18.10 -17.15
N ASP A 215 -7.37 18.17 -18.24
CA ASP A 215 -7.20 17.31 -19.41
C ASP A 215 -5.86 17.49 -20.13
N SER A 216 -5.15 18.60 -19.87
CA SER A 216 -3.80 18.85 -20.40
C SER A 216 -2.69 18.33 -19.47
N GLY A 217 -3.05 17.74 -18.33
CA GLY A 217 -2.10 17.31 -17.31
C GLY A 217 -1.61 18.42 -16.38
N LYS A 218 -2.20 19.63 -16.45
CA LYS A 218 -1.81 20.72 -15.57
C LYS A 218 -2.40 20.49 -14.17
N ARG A 219 -1.59 20.75 -13.14
CA ARG A 219 -1.99 20.73 -11.72
C ARG A 219 -3.26 21.56 -11.46
N MET A 220 -4.18 20.99 -10.67
CA MET A 220 -5.42 21.62 -10.22
C MET A 220 -5.54 21.68 -8.68
N ASP A 221 -5.65 20.53 -7.99
CA ASP A 221 -5.87 20.46 -6.53
C ASP A 221 -5.03 19.33 -5.90
N TRP A 222 -3.71 19.50 -5.82
CA TRP A 222 -2.83 18.52 -5.16
C TRP A 222 -3.00 18.49 -3.64
N GLU A 223 -3.59 19.54 -3.10
CA GLU A 223 -3.93 19.73 -1.70
C GLU A 223 -5.18 18.93 -1.28
N GLU A 224 -5.93 18.37 -2.24
CA GLU A 224 -7.14 17.58 -2.00
C GLU A 224 -8.17 18.34 -1.13
N VAL A 225 -8.33 19.63 -1.39
CA VAL A 225 -9.19 20.52 -0.57
C VAL A 225 -10.63 20.53 -1.06
N ARG A 226 -10.87 20.42 -2.38
CA ARG A 226 -12.22 20.52 -2.95
C ARG A 226 -12.76 19.13 -3.31
N ASP A 227 -13.53 18.56 -2.39
CA ASP A 227 -14.24 17.30 -2.64
C ASP A 227 -15.44 17.49 -3.59
N LEU A 228 -15.31 16.94 -4.79
CA LEU A 228 -16.27 16.95 -5.88
C LEU A 228 -17.27 15.80 -5.81
N SER A 229 -17.22 14.91 -4.81
CA SER A 229 -18.05 13.69 -4.78
C SER A 229 -19.56 13.97 -4.82
N LYS A 230 -19.99 15.12 -4.29
CA LYS A 230 -21.39 15.59 -4.34
C LYS A 230 -21.73 16.34 -5.63
N GLU A 231 -20.74 17.02 -6.21
CA GLU A 231 -20.90 17.79 -7.46
C GLU A 231 -20.89 16.87 -8.70
N GLN A 232 -20.15 15.76 -8.63
CA GLN A 232 -19.98 14.78 -9.71
C GLN A 232 -20.27 13.34 -9.22
N PRO A 233 -21.50 13.05 -8.74
CA PRO A 233 -21.82 11.74 -8.14
C PRO A 233 -21.80 10.58 -9.15
N GLY A 234 -21.98 10.87 -10.45
CA GLY A 234 -21.86 9.88 -11.52
C GLY A 234 -20.44 9.37 -11.66
N LEU A 235 -19.47 10.29 -11.80
CA LEU A 235 -18.04 9.97 -11.89
C LEU A 235 -17.53 9.29 -10.62
N ALA A 236 -17.91 9.80 -9.45
CA ALA A 236 -17.55 9.19 -8.18
C ALA A 236 -18.04 7.73 -8.07
N ARG A 237 -19.25 7.42 -8.58
CA ARG A 237 -19.78 6.06 -8.59
C ARG A 237 -19.02 5.17 -9.56
N GLU A 238 -18.78 5.63 -10.79
CA GLU A 238 -18.02 4.92 -11.81
C GLU A 238 -16.63 4.53 -11.30
N MET A 239 -15.84 5.51 -10.87
CA MET A 239 -14.48 5.27 -10.39
C MET A 239 -14.43 4.36 -9.16
N LYS A 240 -15.45 4.43 -8.28
CA LYS A 240 -15.58 3.56 -7.11
C LYS A 240 -15.90 2.12 -7.53
N ASP A 241 -16.82 1.93 -8.46
CA ASP A 241 -17.16 0.60 -8.97
C ASP A 241 -15.95 -0.03 -9.70
N GLU A 242 -15.21 0.77 -10.49
CA GLU A 242 -13.94 0.35 -11.12
C GLU A 242 -12.87 -0.03 -10.08
N LEU A 243 -12.68 0.79 -9.04
CA LEU A 243 -11.74 0.50 -7.95
C LEU A 243 -12.09 -0.81 -7.25
N LEU A 244 -13.36 -1.00 -6.86
CA LEU A 244 -13.78 -2.22 -6.16
C LEU A 244 -13.74 -3.45 -7.07
N GLY A 245 -14.00 -3.28 -8.37
CA GLY A 245 -13.79 -4.32 -9.39
C GLY A 245 -12.33 -4.74 -9.48
N PHE A 246 -11.42 -3.78 -9.63
CA PHE A 246 -9.98 -4.02 -9.66
C PHE A 246 -9.47 -4.76 -8.41
N LEU A 247 -9.88 -4.31 -7.21
CA LEU A 247 -9.50 -4.98 -5.96
C LEU A 247 -10.03 -6.41 -5.88
N LYS A 248 -11.24 -6.66 -6.40
CA LYS A 248 -11.82 -8.01 -6.45
C LYS A 248 -11.04 -8.92 -7.40
N ASP A 249 -10.69 -8.41 -8.58
CA ASP A 249 -9.97 -9.19 -9.61
C ASP A 249 -8.56 -9.58 -9.14
N LEU A 250 -7.93 -8.76 -8.29
CA LEU A 250 -6.67 -9.08 -7.62
C LEU A 250 -6.79 -10.03 -6.41
N ASP A 251 -8.00 -10.45 -6.01
CA ASP A 251 -8.30 -11.04 -4.69
C ASP A 251 -7.63 -10.26 -3.54
N ALA A 252 -7.73 -8.93 -3.59
CA ALA A 252 -7.12 -8.06 -2.60
C ALA A 252 -7.65 -8.34 -1.19
N GLY A 253 -6.76 -8.25 -0.20
CA GLY A 253 -7.10 -8.41 1.21
C GLY A 253 -8.00 -7.28 1.72
N MET A 254 -9.30 -7.54 1.84
CA MET A 254 -10.26 -6.53 2.31
C MET A 254 -10.29 -6.38 3.83
N THR A 255 -10.84 -5.26 4.30
CA THR A 255 -11.12 -5.00 5.72
C THR A 255 -12.48 -5.55 6.13
N TYR A 256 -12.58 -6.01 7.38
CA TYR A 256 -13.82 -6.52 7.95
C TYR A 256 -14.17 -5.79 9.25
N TYR A 257 -15.46 -5.71 9.55
CA TYR A 257 -15.93 -5.13 10.80
C TYR A 257 -15.66 -6.05 11.98
N ASN A 258 -15.22 -5.45 13.09
CA ASN A 258 -15.03 -6.16 14.34
C ASN A 258 -16.35 -6.15 15.13
N PRO A 259 -17.02 -7.31 15.32
CA PRO A 259 -18.32 -7.35 16.00
C PRO A 259 -18.23 -7.01 17.49
N THR A 260 -17.04 -7.04 18.09
CA THR A 260 -16.83 -6.66 19.50
C THR A 260 -16.23 -5.26 19.65
N CYS A 261 -16.28 -4.41 18.62
CA CYS A 261 -15.82 -3.03 18.70
C CYS A 261 -16.64 -2.26 19.75
N THR A 262 -15.98 -1.72 20.78
CA THR A 262 -16.62 -0.96 21.85
C THR A 262 -16.73 0.54 21.56
N ARG A 263 -15.90 1.05 20.64
CA ARG A 263 -15.86 2.46 20.25
C ARG A 263 -17.03 2.85 19.34
N VAL A 264 -17.47 1.93 18.49
CA VAL A 264 -18.46 2.17 17.45
C VAL A 264 -19.52 1.09 17.50
N LYS A 265 -20.78 1.45 17.72
CA LYS A 265 -21.89 0.50 17.63
C LYS A 265 -22.33 0.36 16.18
N MET A 266 -21.93 -0.73 15.54
CA MET A 266 -22.32 -1.03 14.16
C MET A 266 -23.60 -1.89 14.14
N PRO A 267 -24.63 -1.53 13.36
CA PRO A 267 -25.80 -2.38 13.17
C PRO A 267 -25.39 -3.78 12.69
N GLY A 268 -26.01 -4.82 13.25
CA GLY A 268 -25.71 -6.21 12.87
C GLY A 268 -24.56 -6.86 13.63
N ALA A 269 -23.78 -6.13 14.45
CA ALA A 269 -22.65 -6.71 15.20
C ALA A 269 -23.02 -7.89 16.12
N GLY A 270 -24.26 -7.91 16.63
CA GLY A 270 -24.79 -9.02 17.44
C GLY A 270 -25.36 -10.20 16.66
N LYS A 271 -25.38 -10.14 15.32
CA LYS A 271 -25.96 -11.18 14.44
C LYS A 271 -24.93 -12.17 13.89
N VAL A 272 -23.64 -11.98 14.21
CA VAL A 272 -22.55 -12.84 13.77
C VAL A 272 -22.75 -14.29 14.22
N ILE A 273 -22.17 -15.23 13.48
CA ILE A 273 -22.26 -16.66 13.75
C ILE A 273 -21.79 -17.04 15.17
N SER A 274 -22.38 -18.10 15.72
CA SER A 274 -21.90 -18.79 16.93
C SER A 274 -21.17 -20.07 16.55
N VAL A 275 -19.95 -20.25 17.07
CA VAL A 275 -19.20 -21.50 16.90
C VAL A 275 -19.76 -22.55 17.86
N ILE A 276 -20.12 -23.72 17.33
CA ILE A 276 -20.61 -24.87 18.11
C ILE A 276 -19.41 -25.70 18.59
N ASP A 277 -18.60 -26.18 17.65
CA ASP A 277 -17.37 -26.91 17.95
C ASP A 277 -16.38 -26.88 16.78
N GLN A 278 -15.20 -27.44 17.02
CA GLN A 278 -14.19 -27.69 15.99
C GLN A 278 -13.57 -29.07 16.14
N GLN A 279 -13.12 -29.63 15.02
CA GLN A 279 -12.44 -30.90 14.93
C GLN A 279 -11.26 -30.80 13.97
N LEU A 280 -10.23 -31.60 14.25
CA LEU A 280 -9.08 -31.82 13.39
C LEU A 280 -8.87 -33.33 13.27
N ILE A 281 -9.00 -33.86 12.06
CA ILE A 281 -8.78 -35.28 11.76
C ILE A 281 -7.99 -35.37 10.47
N ASN A 282 -6.84 -36.04 10.47
CA ASN A 282 -6.01 -36.24 9.28
C ASN A 282 -5.74 -34.93 8.49
N ARG A 283 -5.36 -33.86 9.22
CA ARG A 283 -5.15 -32.49 8.72
C ARG A 283 -6.38 -31.80 8.12
N ARG A 284 -7.56 -32.43 8.17
CA ARG A 284 -8.82 -31.78 7.82
C ARG A 284 -9.36 -31.07 9.05
N VAL A 285 -9.42 -29.75 8.96
CA VAL A 285 -10.05 -28.89 9.97
C VAL A 285 -11.52 -28.75 9.62
N ARG A 286 -12.39 -28.88 10.63
CA ARG A 286 -13.83 -28.71 10.53
C ARG A 286 -14.29 -27.84 11.69
N LEU A 287 -15.14 -26.86 11.41
CA LEU A 287 -15.80 -26.07 12.45
C LEU A 287 -17.29 -26.04 12.16
N ARG A 288 -18.11 -26.45 13.14
CA ARG A 288 -19.56 -26.35 13.07
C ARG A 288 -20.01 -25.04 13.66
N TYR A 289 -21.00 -24.41 13.05
CA TYR A 289 -21.50 -23.11 13.47
C TYR A 289 -23.02 -22.99 13.29
N GLN A 290 -23.59 -21.99 13.94
CA GLN A 290 -24.97 -21.58 13.81
C GLN A 290 -25.04 -20.10 13.39
N ASN A 291 -25.89 -19.77 12.42
CA ASN A 291 -26.18 -18.38 12.05
C ASN A 291 -27.07 -17.73 13.11
N ASN A 292 -26.78 -16.48 13.49
CA ASN A 292 -27.58 -15.70 14.43
C ASN A 292 -28.27 -14.51 13.73
N GLY A 293 -28.78 -14.73 12.52
CA GLY A 293 -29.44 -13.72 11.71
C GLY A 293 -28.55 -13.02 10.68
N ALA A 294 -27.33 -13.50 10.49
CA ALA A 294 -26.47 -13.20 9.34
C ALA A 294 -25.89 -14.50 8.77
N GLU A 295 -25.87 -14.64 7.45
CA GLU A 295 -25.28 -15.79 6.79
C GLU A 295 -23.75 -15.68 6.65
N LEU A 296 -23.05 -16.79 6.86
CA LEU A 296 -21.62 -16.89 6.58
C LEU A 296 -21.40 -16.95 5.07
N VAL A 297 -20.61 -16.01 4.53
CA VAL A 297 -20.37 -15.90 3.07
C VAL A 297 -18.92 -16.19 2.68
N ARG A 298 -17.96 -16.01 3.61
CA ARG A 298 -16.55 -16.34 3.37
C ARG A 298 -15.94 -17.01 4.61
N ALA A 299 -15.16 -18.05 4.37
CA ALA A 299 -14.43 -18.75 5.42
C ALA A 299 -12.99 -18.98 4.96
N ARG A 300 -12.02 -18.55 5.76
CA ARG A 300 -10.60 -18.82 5.55
C ARG A 300 -10.02 -19.46 6.80
N ILE A 301 -9.14 -20.42 6.59
CA ILE A 301 -8.20 -20.88 7.61
C ILE A 301 -6.95 -20.03 7.46
N ILE A 302 -6.51 -19.38 8.52
CA ILE A 302 -5.18 -18.76 8.54
C ILE A 302 -4.27 -19.75 9.27
N TYR A 303 -3.24 -20.24 8.60
CA TYR A 303 -2.34 -21.25 9.15
C TYR A 303 -0.89 -20.79 9.13
N SER A 304 -0.06 -21.39 9.98
CA SER A 304 1.38 -21.14 10.01
C SER A 304 2.15 -22.46 10.11
N MET A 305 3.38 -22.45 9.59
CA MET A 305 4.34 -23.55 9.76
C MET A 305 5.21 -23.36 11.01
N ASN A 306 5.37 -22.12 11.49
CA ASN A 306 6.25 -21.71 12.59
C ASN A 306 5.53 -20.75 13.56
N GLY A 307 4.24 -20.95 13.82
CA GLY A 307 3.36 -19.99 14.52
C GLY A 307 3.75 -19.56 15.94
N THR A 308 4.74 -20.20 16.56
CA THR A 308 5.32 -19.81 17.87
C THR A 308 6.52 -18.87 17.76
N GLU A 309 7.12 -18.75 16.59
CA GLU A 309 8.36 -18.00 16.39
C GLU A 309 8.11 -16.50 16.17
N LYS A 310 9.11 -15.68 16.48
CA LYS A 310 9.02 -14.22 16.28
C LYS A 310 8.90 -13.83 14.80
N ASP A 311 9.44 -14.67 13.93
CA ASP A 311 9.36 -14.58 12.47
C ASP A 311 8.23 -15.45 11.91
N SER A 312 7.19 -15.74 12.71
CA SER A 312 6.08 -16.56 12.23
C SER A 312 5.39 -15.95 11.01
N GLU A 313 5.21 -16.78 9.98
CA GLU A 313 4.46 -16.42 8.78
C GLU A 313 3.11 -17.12 8.76
N TRP A 314 2.08 -16.38 8.38
CA TRP A 314 0.70 -16.83 8.40
C TRP A 314 0.07 -16.69 7.02
N PHE A 315 -0.53 -17.78 6.54
CA PHE A 315 -1.01 -17.91 5.17
C PHE A 315 -2.53 -18.15 5.17
N PRO A 316 -3.28 -17.49 4.27
CA PRO A 316 -4.69 -17.78 4.09
C PRO A 316 -4.89 -19.07 3.28
N LEU A 317 -5.92 -19.83 3.65
CA LEU A 317 -6.42 -21.00 2.92
C LEU A 317 -7.94 -20.92 2.88
N ASP A 318 -8.53 -20.84 1.70
CA ASP A 318 -9.99 -20.84 1.57
C ASP A 318 -10.59 -22.15 2.11
N ALA A 319 -11.68 -22.01 2.87
CA ALA A 319 -12.42 -23.10 3.44
C ALA A 319 -13.79 -23.22 2.78
N LYS A 320 -14.23 -24.46 2.56
CA LYS A 320 -15.55 -24.72 1.99
C LYS A 320 -16.62 -24.49 3.06
N ILE A 321 -17.61 -23.66 2.75
CA ILE A 321 -18.84 -23.52 3.54
C ILE A 321 -19.82 -24.62 3.12
N ILE A 322 -20.31 -25.39 4.08
CA ILE A 322 -21.29 -26.46 3.90
C ILE A 322 -22.53 -26.08 4.71
N PRO A 323 -23.67 -25.77 4.05
CA PRO A 323 -24.92 -25.43 4.72
C PRO A 323 -25.43 -26.54 5.65
N ALA A 324 -26.31 -26.17 6.59
CA ALA A 324 -27.00 -27.12 7.43
C ALA A 324 -27.86 -28.08 6.59
N GLN A 325 -27.97 -29.34 7.02
CA GLN A 325 -28.77 -30.38 6.34
C GLN A 325 -29.53 -31.21 7.38
N GLY A 326 -30.84 -30.98 7.49
CA GLY A 326 -31.65 -31.56 8.56
C GLY A 326 -31.07 -31.19 9.93
N ASP A 327 -30.83 -32.20 10.77
CA ASP A 327 -30.26 -32.01 12.11
C ASP A 327 -28.75 -31.73 12.12
N LYS A 328 -28.07 -31.77 10.95
CA LYS A 328 -26.63 -31.51 10.86
C LYS A 328 -26.40 -30.00 10.77
N PRO A 329 -25.68 -29.39 11.73
CA PRO A 329 -25.35 -27.97 11.67
C PRO A 329 -24.51 -27.63 10.43
N ALA A 330 -24.56 -26.36 10.03
CA ALA A 330 -23.66 -25.83 9.02
C ALA A 330 -22.20 -25.98 9.49
N ARG A 331 -21.29 -26.16 8.54
CA ARG A 331 -19.87 -26.31 8.86
C ARG A 331 -18.96 -25.68 7.82
N VAL A 332 -17.78 -25.27 8.26
CA VAL A 332 -16.66 -24.93 7.38
C VAL A 332 -15.63 -26.04 7.42
N GLU A 333 -14.99 -26.34 6.29
CA GLU A 333 -13.91 -27.32 6.26
C GLU A 333 -12.82 -27.02 5.23
N ALA A 334 -11.58 -27.33 5.60
CA ALA A 334 -10.41 -27.25 4.72
C ALA A 334 -9.41 -28.34 5.08
N LYS A 335 -8.47 -28.63 4.17
CA LYS A 335 -7.34 -29.53 4.42
C LYS A 335 -6.06 -28.72 4.54
N LEU A 336 -5.45 -28.73 5.71
CA LEU A 336 -4.21 -28.03 5.97
C LEU A 336 -3.06 -28.62 5.15
N PRO A 337 -2.12 -27.78 4.66
CA PRO A 337 -0.94 -28.25 3.96
C PRO A 337 -0.04 -29.10 4.88
N PRO A 338 0.82 -29.95 4.30
CA PRO A 338 1.85 -30.64 5.08
C PRO A 338 2.68 -29.62 5.86
N LYS A 339 3.02 -29.92 7.12
CA LYS A 339 3.81 -29.07 8.05
C LYS A 339 3.08 -27.87 8.68
N ALA A 340 1.80 -27.65 8.39
CA ALA A 340 1.03 -26.70 9.20
C ALA A 340 1.18 -27.11 10.66
N SER A 341 1.59 -26.15 11.51
CA SER A 341 1.76 -26.34 12.95
C SER A 341 0.71 -25.56 13.75
N HIS A 342 0.14 -24.50 13.18
CA HIS A 342 -0.88 -23.68 13.83
C HIS A 342 -1.97 -23.28 12.84
N TYR A 343 -3.18 -23.04 13.34
CA TYR A 343 -4.26 -22.49 12.54
C TYR A 343 -5.33 -21.76 13.37
N LEU A 344 -6.04 -20.87 12.71
CA LEU A 344 -7.28 -20.23 13.17
C LEU A 344 -8.27 -20.12 12.00
N TYR A 345 -9.52 -19.85 12.30
CA TYR A 345 -10.58 -19.56 11.34
C TYR A 345 -10.84 -18.05 11.32
N ASN A 346 -10.93 -17.48 10.13
CA ASN A 346 -11.54 -16.17 9.88
C ASN A 346 -12.84 -16.40 9.12
N LEU A 347 -13.95 -16.05 9.76
CA LEU A 347 -15.32 -16.32 9.32
C LEU A 347 -16.02 -14.98 9.09
N VAL A 348 -16.40 -14.69 7.85
CA VAL A 348 -16.98 -13.40 7.46
C VAL A 348 -18.43 -13.60 7.03
N ASP A 349 -19.32 -12.81 7.62
CA ASP A 349 -20.75 -12.82 7.30
C ASP A 349 -21.14 -11.84 6.17
N GLU A 350 -22.38 -11.94 5.71
CA GLU A 350 -22.95 -11.08 4.66
C GLU A 350 -23.01 -9.58 5.04
N ASN A 351 -22.88 -9.25 6.33
CA ASN A 351 -22.82 -7.88 6.83
C ASN A 351 -21.37 -7.40 6.98
N ASN A 352 -20.39 -8.16 6.46
CA ASN A 352 -18.97 -7.87 6.48
C ASN A 352 -18.33 -7.89 7.89
N PHE A 353 -18.96 -8.53 8.88
CA PHE A 353 -18.33 -8.78 10.18
C PHE A 353 -17.45 -10.03 10.13
N MET A 354 -16.25 -9.94 10.70
CA MET A 354 -15.35 -11.08 10.82
C MET A 354 -15.30 -11.59 12.26
N VAL A 355 -15.52 -12.89 12.41
CA VAL A 355 -15.28 -13.64 13.64
C VAL A 355 -14.01 -14.48 13.45
N THR A 356 -13.06 -14.28 14.36
CA THR A 356 -11.85 -15.11 14.46
C THR A 356 -12.03 -16.18 15.54
N TYR A 357 -11.69 -17.43 15.21
CA TYR A 357 -11.78 -18.56 16.14
C TYR A 357 -10.54 -19.47 16.08
N PRO A 358 -9.97 -19.93 17.21
CA PRO A 358 -10.30 -19.53 18.57
C PRO A 358 -10.08 -18.02 18.77
N LYS A 359 -10.79 -17.44 19.74
CA LYS A 359 -10.62 -16.01 20.06
C LYS A 359 -9.21 -15.79 20.58
N LEU A 360 -8.50 -14.82 20.00
CA LEU A 360 -7.18 -14.41 20.45
C LEU A 360 -7.30 -13.28 21.48
N ASN A 361 -6.67 -13.45 22.63
CA ASN A 361 -6.58 -12.47 23.70
C ASN A 361 -5.20 -11.83 23.72
N ARG A 362 -5.08 -10.63 24.30
CA ARG A 362 -3.81 -9.90 24.35
C ARG A 362 -2.70 -10.67 25.10
N GLN A 363 -3.09 -11.53 26.05
CA GLN A 363 -2.17 -12.39 26.82
C GLN A 363 -1.59 -13.54 25.99
N ASP A 364 -2.19 -13.83 24.84
CA ASP A 364 -1.77 -14.91 23.95
C ASP A 364 -0.55 -14.54 23.11
N PHE A 365 -0.21 -13.24 23.03
CA PHE A 365 0.91 -12.68 22.25
C PHE A 365 2.31 -12.94 22.84
N GLY A 366 2.44 -13.89 23.76
CA GLY A 366 3.72 -14.32 24.34
C GLY A 366 3.78 -15.80 24.71
N GLY A 367 2.76 -16.59 24.37
CA GLY A 367 2.71 -18.00 24.72
C GLY A 367 1.42 -18.70 24.27
N SER A 368 1.54 -19.55 23.24
CA SER A 368 0.77 -20.79 23.06
C SER A 368 -0.75 -20.77 22.77
N ALA A 369 -1.44 -19.64 22.63
CA ALA A 369 -2.90 -19.72 22.45
C ALA A 369 -3.39 -20.11 21.05
N LEU A 370 -2.48 -20.16 20.08
CA LEU A 370 -2.77 -20.76 18.78
C LEU A 370 -2.49 -22.25 18.92
N ARG A 371 -3.50 -23.09 18.62
CA ARG A 371 -3.37 -24.54 18.81
C ARG A 371 -2.16 -25.07 18.04
N VAL A 372 -1.24 -25.68 18.77
CA VAL A 372 -0.21 -26.54 18.20
C VAL A 372 -0.91 -27.77 17.64
N LEU A 373 -0.77 -28.00 16.34
CA LEU A 373 -1.08 -29.26 15.67
C LEU A 373 -0.11 -30.32 16.22
N LYS A 374 -0.39 -30.86 17.41
CA LYS A 374 0.31 -32.02 17.96
C LYS A 374 -0.30 -33.31 17.42
#